data_AF-A0A350UJE5-F1
#
_entry.id   AF-A0A350UJE5-F1
#
_cell.length_a   1.000
_cell.length_b   1.000
_cell.length_c   1.000
_cell.angle_alpha   90.00
_cell.angle_beta   90.00
_cell.angle_gamma   90.00
#
_symmetry.space_group_name_H-M   'P 1'
#
loop_
_entity.id
_entity.type
_entity.pdbx_description
1 polymer ?
#
loop_
_entity_poly.entity_id
_entity_poly.type
_entity_poly.pdbx_seq_one_letter_code
_entity_poly.pdbx_strand_id
1 'polypeptide(L)'
;MQMGVWIVLMCIGLQGSALDCAGESLQSAGLPADVILVVDGRKIDTSRVKPADRWAMENAFFQHRRRAPSGPQDESVLQRLEENRRCEAVRAAITLAVQKDLLEQARITVSGEERAEYRRSLLRSATPGEVAAELRAKGEALKEALDAVYEKGEDPRAVFERMKSRLGYSDVDWGSDVYMARDAERRKEAVRRLREEMPAHIIEYHSRPDASDEQIRLRKFKQKIYADPELAGFWTPPGRLISDDIGAVYGRWLKAQVAKSHVWLDNPVWGERCELAKHGIVVGTEVR
;
A
#
# COMPACT_ATOMS: atom_id res chain seq x y z
N MET A 1 -8.62 8.94 20.65
CA MET A 1 -8.87 8.59 19.24
C MET A 1 -7.57 8.13 18.62
N GLN A 2 -7.34 6.82 18.54
CA GLN A 2 -6.16 6.17 17.95
C GLN A 2 -6.62 5.44 16.68
N MET A 3 -6.57 6.08 15.51
CA MET A 3 -6.94 5.45 14.23
C MET A 3 -5.82 5.49 13.17
N GLY A 4 -4.82 6.36 13.30
CA GLY A 4 -3.77 6.54 12.27
C GLY A 4 -2.64 5.48 12.26
N VAL A 5 -2.67 4.49 13.15
CA VAL A 5 -1.62 3.45 13.25
C VAL A 5 -2.01 2.16 12.49
N TRP A 6 -3.27 2.01 12.10
CA TRP A 6 -3.79 0.75 11.55
C TRP A 6 -3.63 0.60 10.03
N ILE A 7 -3.47 1.67 9.25
CA ILE A 7 -3.37 1.57 7.78
C ILE A 7 -2.05 0.90 7.35
N VAL A 8 -0.93 1.25 8.01
CA VAL A 8 0.38 0.61 7.75
C VAL A 8 0.48 -0.80 8.38
N LEU A 9 -0.25 -1.06 9.48
CA LEU A 9 -0.24 -2.37 10.17
C LEU A 9 -1.23 -3.39 9.55
N MET A 10 -2.33 -2.95 8.93
CA MET A 10 -3.28 -3.85 8.26
C MET A 10 -2.76 -4.39 6.92
N CYS A 11 -1.81 -3.71 6.27
CA CYS A 11 -1.20 -4.21 5.04
C CYS A 11 -0.33 -5.45 5.28
N ILE A 12 0.35 -5.53 6.43
CA ILE A 12 1.30 -6.61 6.74
C ILE A 12 0.56 -7.93 7.08
N GLY A 13 -0.74 -7.89 7.38
CA GLY A 13 -1.53 -9.07 7.77
C GLY A 13 -2.40 -9.69 6.67
N LEU A 14 -2.42 -9.13 5.45
CA LEU A 14 -3.43 -9.45 4.44
C LEU A 14 -2.83 -9.45 3.02
N GLN A 15 -1.88 -10.35 2.74
CA GLN A 15 -1.39 -10.72 1.39
C GLN A 15 -0.91 -9.58 0.45
N GLY A 16 -1.09 -8.31 0.79
CA GLY A 16 -0.59 -7.13 0.11
C GLY A 16 0.83 -6.84 0.57
N SER A 17 1.72 -6.56 -0.38
CA SER A 17 3.11 -6.33 -0.04
C SER A 17 3.28 -4.98 0.68
N ALA A 18 4.26 -4.88 1.57
CA ALA A 18 4.62 -3.61 2.22
C ALA A 18 5.04 -2.54 1.20
N LEU A 19 5.49 -2.96 0.02
CA LEU A 19 5.89 -2.11 -1.11
C LEU A 19 4.70 -1.55 -1.88
N ASP A 20 3.64 -2.34 -2.10
CA ASP A 20 2.40 -1.86 -2.72
C ASP A 20 1.75 -0.79 -1.83
N CYS A 21 1.70 -1.02 -0.52
CA CYS A 21 1.14 -0.01 0.40
C CYS A 21 2.01 1.25 0.52
N ALA A 22 3.34 1.13 0.54
CA ALA A 22 4.23 2.30 0.57
C ALA A 22 4.23 3.06 -0.78
N GLY A 23 4.23 2.34 -1.90
CA GLY A 23 4.19 2.89 -3.25
C GLY A 23 2.86 3.56 -3.60
N GLU A 24 1.73 2.92 -3.28
CA GLU A 24 0.40 3.49 -3.43
C GLU A 24 0.17 4.67 -2.48
N SER A 25 0.67 4.58 -1.24
CA SER A 25 0.66 5.72 -0.31
C SER A 25 1.46 6.89 -0.84
N LEU A 26 2.56 6.67 -1.57
CA LEU A 26 3.32 7.76 -2.20
C LEU A 26 2.61 8.31 -3.44
N GLN A 27 2.11 7.46 -4.33
CA GLN A 27 1.48 7.91 -5.57
C GLN A 27 0.16 8.67 -5.35
N SER A 28 -0.54 8.41 -4.24
CA SER A 28 -1.86 8.99 -3.94
C SER A 28 -1.84 10.16 -2.95
N ALA A 29 -0.75 10.38 -2.21
CA ALA A 29 -0.75 11.31 -1.08
C ALA A 29 0.06 12.59 -1.29
N GLY A 30 1.07 12.58 -2.17
CA GLY A 30 1.89 13.76 -2.39
C GLY A 30 2.82 14.08 -1.24
N LEU A 31 4.08 14.34 -1.59
CA LEU A 31 4.93 15.10 -0.70
C LEU A 31 4.73 16.56 -1.03
N PRO A 32 4.69 17.43 -0.02
CA PRO A 32 4.63 18.85 -0.30
C PRO A 32 5.97 19.24 -0.96
N ALA A 33 5.90 20.11 -1.97
CA ALA A 33 7.02 20.41 -2.88
C ALA A 33 8.24 21.05 -2.19
N ASP A 34 8.08 21.38 -0.91
CA ASP A 34 9.03 22.01 0.00
C ASP A 34 9.64 21.03 1.02
N VAL A 35 9.53 19.71 0.81
CA VAL A 35 10.17 18.72 1.69
C VAL A 35 11.33 18.02 0.98
N ILE A 36 12.54 18.47 1.27
CA ILE A 36 13.78 17.74 1.02
C ILE A 36 13.97 16.75 2.17
N LEU A 37 13.92 15.48 1.81
CA LEU A 37 14.08 14.36 2.74
C LEU A 37 15.47 13.75 2.53
N VAL A 38 16.29 13.71 3.59
CA VAL A 38 17.57 13.00 3.59
C VAL A 38 17.50 11.85 4.57
N VAL A 39 17.71 10.62 4.12
CA VAL A 39 17.69 9.42 4.97
C VAL A 39 19.06 8.80 4.94
N ASP A 40 19.69 8.69 6.11
CA ASP A 40 21.04 8.14 6.28
C ASP A 40 22.08 8.75 5.30
N GLY A 41 21.96 10.07 5.08
CA GLY A 41 22.84 10.85 4.21
C GLY A 41 22.46 10.88 2.71
N ARG A 42 21.40 10.17 2.30
CA ARG A 42 20.93 10.16 0.91
C ARG A 42 19.74 11.09 0.72
N LYS A 43 19.84 12.02 -0.24
CA LYS A 43 18.71 12.85 -0.67
C LYS A 43 17.68 11.99 -1.41
N ILE A 44 16.43 12.07 -0.98
CA ILE A 44 15.28 11.44 -1.62
C ILE A 44 14.64 12.46 -2.55
N ASP A 45 14.48 12.06 -3.82
CA ASP A 45 13.75 12.84 -4.81
C ASP A 45 12.24 12.77 -4.52
N THR A 46 11.74 13.76 -3.78
CA THR A 46 10.33 13.90 -3.41
C THR A 46 9.50 14.52 -4.54
N SER A 47 10.13 15.02 -5.60
CA SER A 47 9.45 15.69 -6.73
C SER A 47 8.53 14.75 -7.52
N ARG A 48 8.74 13.44 -7.41
CA ARG A 48 7.93 12.40 -8.06
C ARG A 48 6.64 12.09 -7.32
N VAL A 49 6.46 12.62 -6.10
CA VAL A 49 5.29 12.34 -5.27
C VAL A 49 4.22 13.39 -5.57
N LYS A 50 3.22 13.00 -6.37
CA LYS A 50 2.14 13.89 -6.82
C LYS A 50 1.25 14.32 -5.65
N PRO A 51 0.85 15.60 -5.52
CA PRO A 51 -0.05 16.09 -4.47
C PRO A 51 -1.25 15.15 -4.27
N ALA A 52 -1.72 15.00 -3.03
CA ALA A 52 -2.93 14.24 -2.76
C ALA A 52 -4.06 14.73 -3.67
N ASP A 53 -4.62 13.83 -4.47
CA ASP A 53 -5.75 14.19 -5.30
C ASP A 53 -6.95 14.53 -4.39
N ARG A 54 -7.58 15.69 -4.61
CA ARG A 54 -8.81 16.08 -3.91
C ARG A 54 -9.85 14.98 -4.00
N TRP A 55 -9.93 14.29 -5.13
CA TRP A 55 -10.81 13.13 -5.31
C TRP A 55 -10.56 12.04 -4.25
N ALA A 56 -9.30 11.73 -3.96
CA ALA A 56 -8.94 10.71 -2.97
C ALA A 56 -9.31 11.14 -1.53
N MET A 57 -9.34 12.45 -1.25
CA MET A 57 -9.79 13.00 0.04
C MET A 57 -11.31 12.92 0.18
N GLU A 58 -12.02 13.31 -0.86
CA GLU A 58 -13.49 13.23 -0.90
C GLU A 58 -13.98 11.79 -0.82
N ASN A 59 -13.19 10.85 -1.35
CA ASN A 59 -13.45 9.43 -1.23
C ASN A 59 -13.31 8.94 0.22
N ALA A 60 -12.19 9.22 0.87
CA ALA A 60 -11.99 8.89 2.29
C ALA A 60 -13.06 9.57 3.17
N PHE A 61 -13.41 10.82 2.89
CA PHE A 61 -14.49 11.52 3.57
C PHE A 61 -15.83 10.79 3.41
N PHE A 62 -16.18 10.39 2.18
CA PHE A 62 -17.43 9.68 1.90
C PHE A 62 -17.50 8.33 2.61
N GLN A 63 -16.42 7.55 2.62
CA GLN A 63 -16.38 6.28 3.34
C GLN A 63 -16.71 6.44 4.83
N HIS A 64 -16.28 7.54 5.45
CA HIS A 64 -16.53 7.81 6.87
C HIS A 64 -17.85 8.53 7.16
N ARG A 65 -18.30 9.43 6.27
CA ARG A 65 -19.44 10.33 6.52
C ARG A 65 -20.69 9.98 5.72
N ARG A 66 -20.59 9.06 4.75
CA ARG A 66 -21.67 8.59 3.87
C ARG A 66 -22.41 9.68 3.09
N ARG A 67 -21.75 10.83 2.88
CA ARG A 67 -22.26 11.93 2.07
C ARG A 67 -21.10 12.68 1.43
N ALA A 68 -21.40 13.45 0.38
CA ALA A 68 -20.43 14.37 -0.18
C ALA A 68 -20.14 15.51 0.82
N PRO A 69 -18.92 16.06 0.81
CA PRO A 69 -18.61 17.29 1.54
C PRO A 69 -19.45 18.45 0.97
N SER A 70 -20.05 19.27 1.83
CA SER A 70 -21.03 20.26 1.41
C SER A 70 -20.91 21.62 2.11
N GLY A 71 -19.89 21.83 2.94
CA GLY A 71 -19.70 23.11 3.62
C GLY A 71 -18.36 23.28 4.35
N PRO A 72 -18.14 24.43 5.00
CA PRO A 72 -16.84 24.81 5.58
C PRO A 72 -16.32 23.83 6.64
N GLN A 73 -17.21 23.21 7.41
CA GLN A 73 -16.82 22.20 8.39
C GLN A 73 -16.25 20.94 7.71
N ASP A 74 -16.80 20.53 6.57
CA ASP A 74 -16.29 19.36 5.84
C ASP A 74 -14.95 19.67 5.17
N GLU A 75 -14.75 20.91 4.70
CA GLU A 75 -13.47 21.33 4.15
C GLU A 75 -12.35 21.22 5.21
N SER A 76 -12.62 21.56 6.48
CA SER A 76 -11.67 21.35 7.58
C SER A 76 -11.37 19.88 7.87
N VAL A 77 -12.28 18.96 7.53
CA VAL A 77 -12.05 17.51 7.64
C VAL A 77 -11.22 17.04 6.46
N LEU A 78 -11.52 17.49 5.24
CA LEU A 78 -10.73 17.18 4.05
C LEU A 78 -9.28 17.67 4.21
N GLN A 79 -9.09 18.87 4.74
CA GLN A 79 -7.75 19.41 5.01
C GLN A 79 -6.98 18.54 6.02
N ARG A 80 -7.63 18.06 7.08
CA ARG A 80 -6.99 17.12 8.04
C ARG A 80 -6.69 15.76 7.42
N LEU A 81 -7.56 15.25 6.55
CA LEU A 81 -7.30 14.02 5.80
C LEU A 81 -6.10 14.20 4.87
N GLU A 82 -6.00 15.36 4.22
CA GLU A 82 -4.88 15.71 3.35
C GLU A 82 -3.57 15.78 4.13
N GLU A 83 -3.56 16.46 5.28
CA GLU A 83 -2.40 16.52 6.18
C GLU A 83 -1.96 15.14 6.65
N ASN A 84 -2.91 14.29 7.07
CA ASN A 84 -2.62 12.91 7.48
C ASN A 84 -2.00 12.11 6.33
N ARG A 85 -2.53 12.24 5.12
CA ARG A 85 -2.00 11.58 3.93
C ARG A 85 -0.58 12.05 3.61
N ARG A 86 -0.30 13.35 3.67
CA ARG A 86 1.07 13.87 3.49
C ARG A 86 2.03 13.24 4.50
N CYS A 87 1.61 13.09 5.75
CA CYS A 87 2.42 12.41 6.76
C CYS A 87 2.61 10.90 6.53
N GLU A 88 1.63 10.21 5.94
CA GLU A 88 1.82 8.84 5.46
C GLU A 88 2.82 8.79 4.30
N ALA A 89 2.74 9.74 3.36
CA ALA A 89 3.69 9.85 2.25
C ALA A 89 5.13 10.03 2.72
N VAL A 90 5.37 10.91 3.72
CA VAL A 90 6.71 11.10 4.32
C VAL A 90 7.23 9.79 4.91
N ARG A 91 6.40 9.11 5.71
CA ARG A 91 6.77 7.83 6.33
C ARG A 91 7.03 6.73 5.30
N ALA A 92 6.23 6.68 4.24
CA ALA A 92 6.41 5.76 3.12
C ALA A 92 7.70 6.05 2.35
N ALA A 93 8.03 7.32 2.08
CA ALA A 93 9.28 7.71 1.42
C ALA A 93 10.51 7.28 2.23
N ILE A 94 10.50 7.53 3.55
CA ILE A 94 11.56 7.07 4.46
C ILE A 94 11.69 5.55 4.38
N THR A 95 10.57 4.84 4.51
CA THR A 95 10.54 3.37 4.47
C THR A 95 11.13 2.83 3.18
N LEU A 96 10.73 3.37 2.02
CA LEU A 96 11.24 2.94 0.72
C LEU A 96 12.74 3.20 0.55
N ALA A 97 13.24 4.34 1.04
CA ALA A 97 14.67 4.62 0.95
C ALA A 97 15.50 3.67 1.81
N VAL A 98 15.10 3.47 3.06
CA VAL A 98 15.74 2.48 3.95
C VAL A 98 15.69 1.09 3.32
N GLN A 99 14.53 0.71 2.79
CA GLN A 99 14.36 -0.58 2.12
C GLN A 99 15.31 -0.74 0.93
N LYS A 100 15.40 0.27 0.07
CA LYS A 100 16.28 0.26 -1.10
C LYS A 100 17.74 0.10 -0.68
N ASP A 101 18.17 0.85 0.32
CA ASP A 101 19.53 0.78 0.86
C ASP A 101 19.84 -0.60 1.42
N LEU A 102 18.91 -1.19 2.18
CA LEU A 102 19.06 -2.53 2.70
C LEU A 102 19.11 -3.60 1.60
N LEU A 103 18.29 -3.48 0.55
CA LEU A 103 18.33 -4.38 -0.59
C LEU A 103 19.65 -4.26 -1.35
N GLU A 104 20.17 -3.04 -1.53
CA GLU A 104 21.49 -2.79 -2.14
C GLU A 104 22.63 -3.39 -1.29
N GLN A 105 22.64 -3.15 0.02
CA GLN A 105 23.63 -3.73 0.96
C GLN A 105 23.56 -5.26 0.95
N ALA A 106 22.35 -5.81 0.97
CA ALA A 106 22.12 -7.24 0.87
C ALA A 106 22.40 -7.78 -0.54
N ARG A 107 22.73 -6.95 -1.54
CA ARG A 107 22.92 -7.35 -2.95
C ARG A 107 21.71 -8.12 -3.50
N ILE A 108 20.51 -7.75 -3.07
CA ILE A 108 19.25 -8.26 -3.59
C ILE A 108 18.82 -7.34 -4.74
N THR A 109 19.31 -7.66 -5.94
CA THR A 109 18.86 -7.02 -7.18
C THR A 109 17.91 -7.94 -7.91
N VAL A 110 17.03 -7.39 -8.76
CA VAL A 110 16.16 -8.16 -9.64
C VAL A 110 16.64 -7.97 -11.07
N SER A 111 17.09 -9.04 -11.73
CA SER A 111 17.55 -8.97 -13.11
C SER A 111 16.36 -8.99 -14.09
N GLY A 112 16.59 -8.50 -15.32
CA GLY A 112 15.58 -8.59 -16.39
C GLY A 112 15.22 -10.04 -16.74
N GLU A 113 16.18 -10.96 -16.61
CA GLU A 113 15.95 -12.39 -16.84
C GLU A 113 15.05 -13.01 -15.77
N GLU A 114 15.26 -12.64 -14.50
CA GLU A 114 14.43 -13.10 -13.38
C GLU A 114 12.98 -12.61 -13.51
N ARG A 115 12.79 -11.35 -13.94
CA ARG A 115 11.46 -10.83 -14.29
C ARG A 115 10.82 -11.65 -15.41
N ALA A 116 11.58 -11.92 -16.47
CA ALA A 116 11.08 -12.68 -17.62
C ALA A 116 10.75 -14.13 -17.23
N GLU A 117 11.56 -14.78 -16.40
CA GLU A 117 11.29 -16.12 -15.88
C GLU A 117 10.08 -16.13 -14.95
N TYR A 118 9.99 -15.20 -14.01
CA TYR A 118 8.83 -15.08 -13.13
C TYR A 118 7.54 -14.86 -13.93
N ARG A 119 7.56 -13.92 -14.89
CA ARG A 119 6.44 -13.69 -15.81
C ARG A 119 6.06 -14.95 -16.58
N ARG A 120 7.03 -15.68 -17.14
CA ARG A 120 6.77 -16.95 -17.84
C ARG A 120 6.18 -18.01 -16.91
N SER A 121 6.61 -18.07 -15.65
CA SER A 121 6.07 -19.00 -14.66
C SER A 121 4.60 -18.68 -14.34
N LEU A 122 4.25 -17.40 -14.14
CA LEU A 122 2.87 -16.95 -13.95
C LEU A 122 1.98 -17.31 -15.14
N LEU A 123 2.47 -17.08 -16.36
CA LEU A 123 1.76 -17.44 -17.59
C LEU A 123 1.53 -18.95 -17.74
N ARG A 124 2.43 -19.77 -17.21
CA ARG A 124 2.29 -21.24 -17.22
C ARG A 124 1.35 -21.74 -16.13
N SER A 125 1.30 -21.07 -14.98
CA SER A 125 0.47 -21.49 -13.84
C SER A 125 -0.97 -20.98 -13.93
N ALA A 126 -1.23 -19.88 -14.63
CA ALA A 126 -2.57 -19.33 -14.76
C ALA A 126 -3.33 -20.00 -15.91
N THR A 127 -4.36 -20.79 -15.61
CA THR A 127 -5.27 -21.22 -16.66
C THR A 127 -6.24 -20.07 -16.99
N PRO A 128 -6.44 -19.70 -18.27
CA PRO A 128 -7.36 -18.61 -18.63
C PRO A 128 -8.79 -18.82 -18.09
N GLY A 129 -9.20 -20.09 -17.93
CA GLY A 129 -10.50 -20.46 -17.36
C GLY A 129 -10.61 -20.13 -15.86
N GLU A 130 -9.59 -20.43 -15.06
CA GLU A 130 -9.57 -20.08 -13.63
C GLU A 130 -9.54 -18.57 -13.43
N VAL A 131 -8.72 -17.84 -14.20
CA VAL A 131 -8.65 -16.38 -14.15
C VAL A 131 -10.01 -15.76 -14.51
N ALA A 132 -10.65 -16.23 -15.59
CA ALA A 132 -11.99 -15.76 -15.96
C ALA A 132 -13.05 -16.06 -14.90
N ALA A 133 -12.97 -17.24 -14.26
CA ALA A 133 -13.89 -17.62 -13.19
C ALA A 133 -13.69 -16.74 -11.94
N GLU A 134 -12.43 -16.47 -11.56
CA GLU A 134 -12.09 -15.59 -10.45
C GLU A 134 -12.59 -14.16 -10.70
N LEU A 135 -12.39 -13.62 -11.91
CA LEU A 135 -12.84 -12.28 -12.26
C LEU A 135 -14.37 -12.15 -12.27
N ARG A 136 -15.08 -13.16 -12.78
CA ARG A 136 -16.55 -13.19 -12.69
C ARG A 136 -17.00 -13.25 -11.24
N ALA A 137 -16.37 -14.09 -10.41
CA ALA A 137 -16.66 -14.14 -8.98
C ALA A 137 -16.41 -12.77 -8.32
N LYS A 138 -15.33 -12.08 -8.70
CA LYS A 138 -15.04 -10.72 -8.24
C LYS A 138 -16.11 -9.72 -8.68
N GLY A 139 -16.55 -9.78 -9.93
CA GLY A 139 -17.61 -8.92 -10.46
C GLY A 139 -18.99 -9.18 -9.84
N GLU A 140 -19.34 -10.43 -9.50
CA GLU A 140 -20.55 -10.76 -8.74
C GLU A 140 -20.50 -10.20 -7.32
N ALA A 141 -19.37 -10.40 -6.66
CA ALA A 141 -19.15 -9.93 -5.31
C ALA A 141 -19.13 -8.40 -5.22
N LEU A 142 -18.49 -7.70 -6.18
CA LEU A 142 -18.55 -6.25 -6.27
C LEU A 142 -19.99 -5.76 -6.46
N LYS A 143 -20.77 -6.42 -7.30
CA LYS A 143 -22.20 -6.09 -7.49
C LYS A 143 -22.97 -6.22 -6.18
N GLU A 144 -22.86 -7.34 -5.48
CA GLU A 144 -23.52 -7.57 -4.18
C GLU A 144 -23.16 -6.46 -3.18
N ALA A 145 -21.89 -6.07 -3.17
CA ALA A 145 -21.37 -5.07 -2.26
C ALA A 145 -21.87 -3.64 -2.60
N LEU A 146 -21.92 -3.29 -3.89
CA LEU A 146 -22.49 -2.02 -4.34
C LEU A 146 -23.99 -1.94 -4.11
N ASP A 147 -24.74 -3.03 -4.31
CA ASP A 147 -26.18 -3.10 -4.01
C ASP A 147 -26.42 -2.94 -2.50
N ALA A 148 -25.59 -3.54 -1.66
CA ALA A 148 -25.66 -3.36 -0.20
C ALA A 148 -25.46 -1.90 0.20
N VAL A 149 -24.46 -1.22 -0.37
CA VAL A 149 -24.17 0.19 -0.04
C VAL A 149 -25.24 1.14 -0.59
N TYR A 150 -25.59 1.03 -1.87
CA TYR A 150 -26.39 2.04 -2.57
C TYR A 150 -27.89 1.77 -2.55
N GLU A 151 -28.31 0.50 -2.60
CA GLU A 151 -29.72 0.14 -2.64
C GLU A 151 -30.27 -0.20 -1.24
N LYS A 152 -29.45 -0.82 -0.38
CA LYS A 152 -29.84 -1.18 1.00
C LYS A 152 -29.36 -0.19 2.07
N GLY A 153 -28.50 0.77 1.71
CA GLY A 153 -27.97 1.77 2.64
C GLY A 153 -27.06 1.20 3.73
N GLU A 154 -26.47 0.02 3.50
CA GLU A 154 -25.50 -0.57 4.43
C GLU A 154 -24.25 0.30 4.57
N ASP A 155 -23.54 0.14 5.69
CA ASP A 155 -22.28 0.85 5.93
C ASP A 155 -21.18 0.41 4.95
N PRO A 156 -20.59 1.32 4.15
CA PRO A 156 -19.54 0.95 3.19
C PRO A 156 -18.34 0.27 3.83
N ARG A 157 -18.01 0.62 5.08
CA ARG A 157 -16.88 0.01 5.80
C ARG A 157 -17.23 -1.39 6.31
N ALA A 158 -18.41 -1.59 6.87
CA ALA A 158 -18.86 -2.93 7.25
C ALA A 158 -18.95 -3.88 6.03
N VAL A 159 -19.43 -3.37 4.89
CA VAL A 159 -19.44 -4.12 3.63
C VAL A 159 -18.01 -4.45 3.21
N PHE A 160 -17.08 -3.49 3.24
CA PHE A 160 -15.67 -3.74 2.94
C PHE A 160 -15.08 -4.89 3.76
N GLU A 161 -15.19 -4.84 5.09
CA GLU A 161 -14.57 -5.85 5.96
C GLU A 161 -15.12 -7.26 5.69
N ARG A 162 -16.40 -7.37 5.32
CA ARG A 162 -17.03 -8.63 4.89
C ARG A 162 -16.51 -9.12 3.53
N MET A 163 -16.21 -8.21 2.62
CA MET A 163 -15.80 -8.50 1.25
C MET A 163 -14.29 -8.68 1.09
N LYS A 164 -13.49 -8.08 1.98
CA LYS A 164 -12.02 -8.10 1.96
C LYS A 164 -11.46 -9.51 1.90
N SER A 165 -12.01 -10.44 2.68
CA SER A 165 -11.59 -11.84 2.70
C SER A 165 -12.01 -12.62 1.46
N ARG A 166 -13.05 -12.18 0.76
CA ARG A 166 -13.60 -12.84 -0.43
C ARG A 166 -12.93 -12.41 -1.73
N LEU A 167 -12.48 -11.15 -1.78
CA LEU A 167 -12.02 -10.53 -3.03
C LEU A 167 -10.54 -10.19 -3.06
N GLY A 168 -9.87 -10.19 -1.91
CA GLY A 168 -8.51 -9.66 -1.79
C GLY A 168 -8.42 -8.18 -2.18
N TYR A 169 -9.54 -7.44 -2.06
CA TYR A 169 -9.63 -6.03 -2.41
C TYR A 169 -8.82 -5.18 -1.44
N SER A 170 -8.02 -4.25 -1.97
CA SER A 170 -7.41 -3.21 -1.16
C SER A 170 -8.49 -2.21 -0.70
N ASP A 171 -8.24 -1.52 0.41
CA ASP A 171 -9.15 -0.48 0.93
C ASP A 171 -9.26 0.71 -0.04
N VAL A 172 -8.18 0.96 -0.79
CA VAL A 172 -8.10 2.03 -1.79
C VAL A 172 -8.94 1.68 -3.02
N ASP A 173 -8.78 0.47 -3.56
CA ASP A 173 -9.58 -0.01 -4.69
C ASP A 173 -11.06 -0.08 -4.33
N TRP A 174 -11.37 -0.59 -3.13
CA TRP A 174 -12.73 -0.61 -2.62
C TRP A 174 -13.33 0.79 -2.54
N GLY A 175 -12.60 1.74 -1.93
CA GLY A 175 -13.06 3.11 -1.86
C GLY A 175 -13.27 3.72 -3.23
N SER A 176 -12.31 3.54 -4.13
CA SER A 176 -12.38 4.01 -5.51
C SER A 176 -13.64 3.50 -6.20
N ASP A 177 -13.86 2.19 -6.17
CA ASP A 177 -14.99 1.57 -6.85
C ASP A 177 -16.32 2.00 -6.25
N VAL A 178 -16.45 2.02 -4.92
CA VAL A 178 -17.65 2.53 -4.25
C VAL A 178 -17.89 3.99 -4.66
N TYR A 179 -16.91 4.87 -4.51
CA TYR A 179 -17.07 6.28 -4.83
C TYR A 179 -17.43 6.52 -6.30
N MET A 180 -16.75 5.82 -7.23
CA MET A 180 -17.01 5.97 -8.66
C MET A 180 -18.36 5.41 -9.06
N ALA A 181 -18.89 4.44 -8.31
CA ALA A 181 -20.14 3.75 -8.57
C ALA A 181 -21.36 4.39 -7.85
N ARG A 182 -21.28 5.68 -7.47
CA ARG A 182 -22.42 6.43 -6.94
C ARG A 182 -23.60 6.51 -7.91
N ASP A 183 -23.31 6.57 -9.20
CA ASP A 183 -24.31 6.62 -10.27
C ASP A 183 -24.69 5.21 -10.72
N ALA A 184 -25.97 4.97 -10.98
CA ALA A 184 -26.47 3.64 -11.38
C ALA A 184 -25.78 3.11 -12.65
N GLU A 185 -25.51 3.98 -13.63
CA GLU A 185 -24.78 3.59 -14.85
C GLU A 185 -23.30 3.29 -14.57
N ARG A 186 -22.67 4.01 -13.64
CA ARG A 186 -21.28 3.71 -13.24
C ARG A 186 -21.19 2.43 -12.40
N ARG A 187 -22.21 2.07 -11.61
CA ARG A 187 -22.32 0.74 -10.97
C ARG A 187 -22.31 -0.37 -12.00
N LYS A 188 -23.18 -0.26 -13.02
CA LYS A 188 -23.26 -1.24 -14.10
C LYS A 188 -21.91 -1.38 -14.80
N GLU A 189 -21.26 -0.26 -15.13
CA GLU A 189 -19.97 -0.26 -15.82
C GLU A 189 -18.81 -0.85 -14.99
N ALA A 190 -18.76 -0.58 -13.68
CA ALA A 190 -17.75 -1.18 -12.79
C ALA A 190 -17.88 -2.71 -12.73
N VAL A 191 -19.12 -3.19 -12.60
CA VAL A 191 -19.43 -4.63 -12.59
C VAL A 191 -19.17 -5.26 -13.96
N ARG A 192 -19.55 -4.57 -15.04
CA ARG A 192 -19.38 -5.03 -16.42
C ARG A 192 -17.91 -5.25 -16.76
N ARG A 193 -17.04 -4.29 -16.40
CA ARG A 193 -15.59 -4.42 -16.60
C ARG A 193 -15.07 -5.72 -16.01
N LEU A 194 -15.33 -6.02 -14.74
CA LEU A 194 -14.85 -7.27 -14.12
C LEU A 194 -15.45 -8.56 -14.71
N ARG A 195 -16.67 -8.51 -15.28
CA ARG A 195 -17.33 -9.70 -15.86
C ARG A 195 -16.96 -9.98 -17.31
N GLU A 196 -16.73 -8.93 -18.09
CA GLU A 196 -16.62 -8.99 -19.55
C GLU A 196 -15.19 -8.75 -20.06
N GLU A 197 -14.31 -8.15 -19.25
CA GLU A 197 -12.90 -8.01 -19.61
C GLU A 197 -12.22 -9.40 -19.68
N MET A 198 -11.72 -9.73 -20.87
CA MET A 198 -11.00 -10.98 -21.15
C MET A 198 -9.74 -11.19 -20.29
N PRO A 199 -9.31 -12.43 -20.03
CA PRO A 199 -8.10 -12.72 -19.24
C PRO A 199 -6.80 -12.16 -19.80
N ALA A 200 -6.71 -11.84 -21.11
CA ALA A 200 -5.45 -11.53 -21.78
C ALA A 200 -4.77 -10.26 -21.23
N HIS A 201 -5.51 -9.17 -21.01
CA HIS A 201 -4.95 -7.94 -20.43
C HIS A 201 -4.80 -8.02 -18.90
N ILE A 202 -5.53 -8.92 -18.24
CA ILE A 202 -5.44 -9.13 -16.77
C ILE A 202 -4.25 -10.01 -16.41
N ILE A 203 -3.93 -10.99 -17.24
CA ILE A 203 -2.65 -11.70 -17.18
C ILE A 203 -1.49 -10.71 -17.41
N GLU A 204 -1.65 -9.73 -18.31
CA GLU A 204 -0.69 -8.64 -18.45
C GLU A 204 -0.63 -7.73 -17.21
N TYR A 205 -1.77 -7.44 -16.59
CA TYR A 205 -1.86 -6.61 -15.37
C TYR A 205 -1.22 -7.28 -14.15
N HIS A 206 -1.45 -8.57 -13.93
CA HIS A 206 -0.76 -9.36 -12.89
C HIS A 206 0.71 -9.61 -13.22
N SER A 207 1.14 -9.30 -14.45
CA SER A 207 2.55 -9.24 -14.84
C SER A 207 3.15 -7.84 -14.80
N ARG A 208 2.50 -6.89 -14.10
CA ARG A 208 3.08 -5.57 -13.83
C ARG A 208 4.46 -5.73 -13.19
N PRO A 209 5.48 -4.98 -13.66
CA PRO A 209 6.87 -5.13 -13.21
C PRO A 209 7.02 -5.07 -11.69
N ASP A 210 6.26 -4.18 -11.03
CA ASP A 210 6.45 -3.87 -9.61
C ASP A 210 6.04 -5.03 -8.68
N ALA A 211 4.90 -5.69 -8.95
CA ALA A 211 4.45 -6.85 -8.18
C ALA A 211 5.35 -8.08 -8.41
N SER A 212 5.88 -8.25 -9.63
CA SER A 212 6.83 -9.32 -9.94
C SER A 212 8.19 -9.11 -9.27
N ASP A 213 8.67 -7.88 -9.22
CA ASP A 213 9.95 -7.54 -8.58
C ASP A 213 9.92 -7.86 -7.10
N GLU A 214 8.81 -7.56 -6.43
CA GLU A 214 8.70 -7.79 -5.00
C GLU A 214 8.67 -9.27 -4.64
N GLN A 215 7.93 -10.09 -5.39
CA GLN A 215 7.92 -11.53 -5.19
C GLN A 215 9.31 -12.15 -5.41
N ILE A 216 10.06 -11.63 -6.39
CA ILE A 216 11.46 -12.04 -6.60
C ILE A 216 12.35 -11.60 -5.42
N ARG A 217 12.21 -10.35 -4.94
CA ARG A 217 12.96 -9.83 -3.77
C ARG A 217 12.67 -10.62 -2.51
N LEU A 218 11.40 -10.90 -2.20
CA LEU A 218 11.01 -11.72 -1.05
C LEU A 218 11.58 -13.13 -1.13
N ARG A 219 11.58 -13.75 -2.32
CA ARG A 219 12.21 -15.07 -2.52
C ARG A 219 13.72 -15.02 -2.29
N LYS A 220 14.41 -14.01 -2.79
CA LYS A 220 15.85 -13.81 -2.54
C LYS A 220 16.16 -13.50 -1.08
N PHE A 221 15.33 -12.68 -0.45
CA PHE A 221 15.42 -12.36 0.97
C PHE A 221 15.28 -13.64 1.81
N LYS A 222 14.33 -14.53 1.47
CA LYS A 222 14.20 -15.86 2.09
C LYS A 222 15.50 -16.63 2.07
N GLN A 223 16.11 -16.74 0.89
CA GLN A 223 17.36 -17.48 0.69
C GLN A 223 18.50 -16.88 1.50
N LYS A 224 18.56 -15.54 1.60
CA LYS A 224 19.59 -14.84 2.37
C LYS A 224 19.42 -14.95 3.87
N ILE A 225 18.20 -14.89 4.41
CA ILE A 225 17.97 -15.05 5.84
C ILE A 225 18.48 -16.41 6.33
N TYR A 226 18.23 -17.49 5.57
CA TYR A 226 18.73 -18.81 5.95
C TYR A 226 20.26 -18.92 5.95
N ALA A 227 20.96 -17.98 5.31
CA ALA A 227 22.42 -17.93 5.23
C ALA A 227 23.06 -16.88 6.17
N ASP A 228 22.27 -16.02 6.83
CA ASP A 228 22.75 -14.88 7.60
C ASP A 228 22.30 -14.95 9.08
N PRO A 229 23.23 -15.16 10.03
CA PRO A 229 22.93 -15.26 11.47
C PRO A 229 22.30 -14.00 12.09
N GLU A 230 22.61 -12.80 11.58
CA GLU A 230 22.04 -11.56 12.11
C GLU A 230 20.56 -11.42 11.71
N LEU A 231 20.21 -11.88 10.51
CA LEU A 231 18.83 -11.90 10.02
C LEU A 231 18.01 -13.04 10.65
N ALA A 232 18.65 -14.15 11.02
CA ALA A 232 18.00 -15.27 11.72
C ALA A 232 17.36 -14.84 13.05
N GLY A 233 17.95 -13.86 13.75
CA GLY A 233 17.40 -13.29 14.98
C GLY A 233 16.01 -12.65 14.85
N PHE A 234 15.61 -12.25 13.63
CA PHE A 234 14.26 -11.75 13.34
C PHE A 234 13.25 -12.86 12.97
N TRP A 235 13.75 -14.08 12.73
CA TRP A 235 12.97 -15.25 12.33
C TRP A 235 12.46 -16.06 13.53
N THR A 236 13.20 -16.07 14.63
CA THR A 236 12.79 -16.69 15.91
C THR A 236 12.44 -15.61 16.93
N PRO A 237 11.14 -15.33 17.17
CA PRO A 237 10.76 -14.67 18.41
C PRO A 237 11.21 -15.56 19.57
N PRO A 238 11.63 -15.01 20.73
CA PRO A 238 11.77 -15.82 21.93
C PRO A 238 10.39 -16.41 22.27
N GLY A 239 10.19 -17.71 21.97
CA GLY A 239 9.04 -18.50 22.41
C GLY A 239 7.82 -18.65 21.50
N ARG A 240 7.88 -18.39 20.18
CA ARG A 240 6.75 -18.73 19.28
C ARG A 240 7.16 -19.34 17.94
N LEU A 241 6.33 -20.30 17.51
CA LEU A 241 6.40 -21.02 16.25
C LEU A 241 6.57 -20.10 15.04
N ILE A 242 7.44 -20.58 14.15
CA ILE A 242 7.77 -20.14 12.81
C ILE A 242 6.53 -19.53 12.12
N SER A 243 6.64 -18.27 11.71
CA SER A 243 5.70 -17.68 10.76
C SER A 243 6.12 -18.13 9.36
N ASP A 244 5.36 -19.02 8.74
CA ASP A 244 5.54 -19.37 7.31
C ASP A 244 5.30 -18.14 6.39
N ASP A 245 4.67 -17.10 6.93
CA ASP A 245 4.52 -15.81 6.28
C ASP A 245 5.82 -14.99 6.34
N ILE A 246 6.58 -15.08 5.25
CA ILE A 246 7.81 -14.33 5.05
C ILE A 246 7.58 -12.82 4.92
N GLY A 247 6.41 -12.38 4.44
CA GLY A 247 6.07 -10.98 4.33
C GLY A 247 6.00 -10.33 5.71
N ALA A 248 5.39 -11.02 6.68
CA ALA A 248 5.32 -10.55 8.06
C ALA A 248 6.70 -10.43 8.73
N VAL A 249 7.61 -11.37 8.46
CA VAL A 249 9.00 -11.31 8.97
C VAL A 249 9.75 -10.13 8.34
N TYR A 250 9.69 -10.01 7.02
CA TYR A 250 10.32 -8.93 6.27
C TYR A 250 9.84 -7.56 6.77
N GLY A 251 8.53 -7.39 6.95
CA GLY A 251 7.94 -6.16 7.47
C GLY A 251 8.42 -5.78 8.87
N ARG A 252 8.57 -6.75 9.79
CA ARG A 252 9.12 -6.49 11.14
C ARG A 252 10.57 -6.07 11.10
N TRP A 253 11.38 -6.78 10.30
CA TRP A 253 12.79 -6.43 10.12
C TRP A 253 12.93 -5.03 9.52
N LEU A 254 12.21 -4.73 8.44
CA LEU A 254 12.24 -3.42 7.80
C LEU A 254 11.82 -2.31 8.78
N LYS A 255 10.76 -2.51 9.55
CA LYS A 255 10.32 -1.56 10.58
C LYS A 255 11.40 -1.30 11.64
N ALA A 256 12.13 -2.34 12.06
CA ALA A 256 13.23 -2.19 13.00
C ALA A 256 14.42 -1.42 12.40
N GLN A 257 14.67 -1.55 11.10
CA GLN A 257 15.70 -0.77 10.41
C GLN A 257 15.28 0.70 10.23
N VAL A 258 14.04 0.95 9.84
CA VAL A 258 13.49 2.33 9.73
C VAL A 258 13.57 3.06 11.06
N ALA A 259 13.31 2.37 12.18
CA ALA A 259 13.42 2.93 13.52
C ALA A 259 14.88 3.21 13.98
N LYS A 260 15.89 2.84 13.17
CA LYS A 260 17.31 3.17 13.42
C LYS A 260 17.84 4.24 12.47
N SER A 261 17.08 4.59 11.44
CA SER A 261 17.51 5.54 10.43
C SER A 261 17.50 6.98 10.95
N HIS A 262 18.50 7.74 10.52
CA HIS A 262 18.61 9.17 10.76
C HIS A 262 18.00 9.91 9.59
N VAL A 263 17.00 10.74 9.89
CA VAL A 263 16.25 11.48 8.88
C VAL A 263 16.48 12.97 9.08
N TRP A 264 16.80 13.66 8.01
CA TRP A 264 16.85 15.12 7.97
C TRP A 264 15.74 15.62 7.07
N LEU A 265 15.04 16.63 7.59
CA LEU A 265 13.99 17.35 6.90
C LEU A 265 14.45 18.79 6.78
N ASP A 266 14.36 19.38 5.60
CA ASP A 266 14.57 20.82 5.43
C ASP A 266 13.59 21.68 6.25
N ASN A 267 12.37 21.19 6.45
CA ASN A 267 11.40 21.76 7.37
C ASN A 267 11.13 20.80 8.55
N PRO A 268 11.75 21.02 9.73
CA PRO A 268 11.65 20.11 10.86
C PRO A 268 10.24 20.03 11.47
N VAL A 269 9.35 20.99 11.16
CA VAL A 269 7.94 20.96 11.61
C VAL A 269 7.24 19.68 11.14
N TRP A 270 7.63 19.11 10.00
CA TRP A 270 7.08 17.85 9.52
C TRP A 270 7.45 16.66 10.41
N GLY A 271 8.60 16.71 11.10
CA GLY A 271 9.01 15.66 12.04
C GLY A 271 8.06 15.55 13.23
N GLU A 272 7.71 16.70 13.83
CA GLU A 272 6.74 16.77 14.92
C GLU A 272 5.31 16.51 14.43
N ARG A 273 4.91 17.18 13.33
CA ARG A 273 3.56 17.06 12.76
C ARG A 273 3.21 15.63 12.35
N CYS A 274 4.17 14.89 11.80
CA CYS A 274 3.99 13.50 11.41
C CYS A 274 4.36 12.50 12.50
N GLU A 275 4.68 12.97 13.70
CA GLU A 275 5.00 12.17 14.87
C GLU A 275 6.12 11.14 14.61
N LEU A 276 7.13 11.50 13.81
CA LEU A 276 8.17 10.57 13.36
C LEU A 276 8.93 9.90 14.53
N ALA A 277 9.12 10.64 15.63
CA ALA A 277 9.73 10.11 16.85
C ALA A 277 8.94 8.93 17.47
N LYS A 278 7.60 8.92 17.36
CA LYS A 278 6.78 7.78 17.85
C LYS A 278 7.01 6.51 17.04
N HIS A 279 7.57 6.65 15.85
CA HIS A 279 7.97 5.54 14.98
C HIS A 279 9.45 5.16 15.14
N GLY A 280 10.16 5.76 16.12
CA GLY A 280 11.59 5.53 16.36
C GLY A 280 12.51 6.28 15.40
N ILE A 281 11.97 7.11 14.50
CA ILE A 281 12.76 7.83 13.52
C ILE A 281 13.40 9.05 14.19
N VAL A 282 14.73 9.14 14.12
CA VAL A 282 15.49 10.26 14.68
C VAL A 282 15.52 11.39 13.66
N VAL A 283 14.94 12.54 14.00
CA VAL A 283 14.92 13.73 13.14
C VAL A 283 16.05 14.67 13.53
N GLY A 284 16.99 14.90 12.61
CA GLY A 284 18.05 15.90 12.76
C GLY A 284 17.62 17.27 12.20
N THR A 285 18.16 18.36 12.78
CA THR A 285 17.80 19.76 12.45
C THR A 285 18.86 20.53 11.66
N GLU A 286 19.94 19.89 11.24
CA GLU A 286 21.15 20.50 10.62
C GLU A 286 21.64 19.69 9.42
N VAL A 287 21.22 20.07 8.21
CA VAL A 287 21.92 19.62 7.00
C VAL A 287 23.15 20.53 6.83
N ARG A 288 24.35 20.00 7.10
CA ARG A 288 25.62 20.66 6.74
C ARG A 288 25.85 20.61 5.23
#